data_AF-A0A2K3MLH4-F1
#
_entry.id   AF-A0A2K3MLH4-F1
#
_cell.length_a   1.000
_cell.length_b   1.000
_cell.length_c   1.000
_cell.angle_alpha   90.00
_cell.angle_beta   90.00
_cell.angle_gamma   90.00
#
_symmetry.space_group_name_H-M   'P 1'
#
loop_
_entity.id
_entity.type
_entity.pdbx_description
1 polymer ?
#
loop_
_entity_poly.entity_id
_entity_poly.type
_entity_poly.pdbx_seq_one_letter_code
_entity_poly.pdbx_strand_id
1 'polypeptide(L)' 'MKIGESIDEYFSRTLGIANKMTSHGEVATQSTRVEKILRSLTSRFNYVVCSIEESNDATTMT' A
#
# COMPACT_ATOMS: atom_id res chain seq x y z
N MET A 1 5.97 5.23 4.16
CA MET A 1 6.10 4.77 5.56
C MET A 1 7.12 5.65 6.26
N LYS A 2 6.81 6.12 7.47
CA LYS A 2 7.71 6.96 8.26
C LYS A 2 8.78 6.09 8.95
N ILE A 3 9.92 6.69 9.28
CA ILE A 3 10.98 5.99 10.03
C ILE A 3 10.44 5.63 11.41
N GLY A 4 10.55 4.35 11.79
CA GLY A 4 10.05 3.84 13.07
C GLY A 4 8.55 3.55 13.11
N GLU A 5 7.78 3.84 12.04
CA GLU A 5 6.36 3.47 11.93
C GLU A 5 6.25 1.95 11.73
N SER A 6 5.34 1.31 12.46
CA SER A 6 5.02 -0.09 12.22
C SER A 6 4.22 -0.25 10.91
N ILE A 7 4.18 -1.48 10.39
CA ILE A 7 3.41 -1.80 9.19
C ILE A 7 1.92 -1.52 9.43
N ASP A 8 1.38 -1.98 10.56
CA ASP A 8 -0.03 -1.80 10.93
C ASP A 8 -0.43 -0.33 11.05
N GLU A 9 0.40 0.52 11.66
CA GLU A 9 0.17 1.96 11.75
C GLU A 9 0.18 2.61 10.36
N TYR A 10 1.14 2.23 9.53
CA TYR A 10 1.24 2.70 8.16
C TYR A 10 0.00 2.32 7.33
N PHE A 11 -0.46 1.07 7.42
CA PHE A 11 -1.66 0.61 6.73
C PHE A 11 -2.92 1.31 7.24
N SER A 12 -3.10 1.41 8.55
CA SER A 12 -4.25 2.10 9.15
C SER A 12 -4.35 3.55 8.67
N ARG A 13 -3.22 4.26 8.64
CA ARG A 13 -3.16 5.65 8.14
C ARG A 13 -3.46 5.73 6.65
N THR A 14 -2.89 4.83 5.85
CA THR A 14 -3.07 4.82 4.39
C THR A 14 -4.51 4.46 4.00
N LEU A 15 -5.12 3.51 4.69
CA LEU A 15 -6.53 3.15 4.52
C LEU A 15 -7.45 4.31 4.90
N GLY A 16 -7.17 5.02 6.00
CA GLY A 16 -7.91 6.22 6.38
C GLY A 16 -7.88 7.30 5.30
N ILE A 17 -6.75 7.48 4.61
CA ILE A 17 -6.64 8.41 3.47
C ILE A 17 -7.43 7.90 2.27
N ALA A 18 -7.28 6.62 1.90
CA ALA A 18 -8.01 6.03 0.78
C ALA A 18 -9.53 6.11 0.95
N ASN A 19 -10.02 5.87 2.17
CA ASN A 19 -11.45 6.00 2.50
C ASN A 19 -11.94 7.43 2.34
N LYS A 20 -11.15 8.43 2.77
CA LYS A 20 -11.47 9.84 2.54
C LYS A 20 -11.51 10.17 1.04
N MET A 21 -10.52 9.73 0.27
CA MET A 21 -10.49 9.93 -1.19
C MET A 21 -11.76 9.36 -1.85
N THR A 22 -12.13 8.12 -1.50
CA THR A 22 -13.36 7.49 -2.00
C THR A 22 -14.62 8.25 -1.56
N SER A 23 -14.67 8.75 -0.32
CA SER A 23 -15.81 9.56 0.15
C SER A 23 -15.98 10.88 -0.62
N HIS A 24 -14.89 11.40 -1.22
CA HIS A 24 -14.90 12.58 -2.07
C HIS A 24 -15.10 12.27 -3.56
N GLY A 25 -15.44 11.02 -3.91
CA GLY A 25 -15.72 10.61 -5.29
C GLY A 25 -14.49 10.19 -6.10
N GLU A 26 -13.30 10.12 -5.49
CA GLU A 26 -12.12 9.59 -6.16
C GLU A 26 -12.18 8.06 -6.24
N VAL A 27 -12.13 7.54 -7.47
CA VAL A 27 -12.07 6.11 -7.74
C VAL A 27 -10.60 5.70 -7.86
N ALA A 28 -10.03 5.19 -6.77
CA ALA A 28 -8.75 4.49 -6.80
C ALA A 28 -9.01 2.99 -6.92
N THR A 29 -8.61 2.38 -8.05
CA THR A 29 -8.67 0.93 -8.24
C THR A 29 -7.78 0.21 -7.22
N GLN A 30 -8.07 -1.06 -6.96
CA GLN A 30 -7.25 -1.88 -6.06
C GLN A 30 -5.78 -1.92 -6.50
N SER A 31 -5.52 -2.07 -7.81
CA SER A 31 -4.17 -2.03 -8.37
C SER A 31 -3.44 -0.73 -8.05
N THR A 32 -4.07 0.43 -8.27
CA THR A 32 -3.47 1.73 -7.97
C THR A 32 -3.21 1.91 -6.46
N ARG A 33 -4.04 1.34 -5.58
CA ARG A 33 -3.80 1.36 -4.13
C ARG A 33 -2.58 0.53 -3.76
N VAL A 34 -2.50 -0.70 -4.26
CA VAL A 34 -1.38 -1.62 -4.00
C VAL A 34 -0.07 -1.06 -4.51
N GLU A 35 -0.02 -0.56 -5.74
CA GLU A 35 1.20 0.07 -6.29
C GLU A 35 1.69 1.25 -5.45
N LYS A 36 0.77 2.11 -4.99
CA LYS A 36 1.10 3.26 -4.12
C LYS A 36 1.64 2.81 -2.76
N ILE A 37 1.10 1.72 -2.22
CA ILE A 37 1.56 1.12 -0.96
C ILE A 37 2.99 0.60 -1.15
N LEU A 38 3.20 -0.30 -2.11
CA LEU A 38 4.51 -0.93 -2.37
C LEU A 38 5.61 0.12 -2.63
N ARG A 39 5.33 1.13 -3.46
CA ARG A 39 6.28 2.21 -3.77
C ARG A 39 6.64 3.09 -2.57
N SER A 40 5.80 3.15 -1.54
CA SER A 40 6.01 4.00 -0.37
C SER A 40 6.44 3.26 0.89
N LEU A 41 6.65 1.94 0.81
CA LEU A 41 7.30 1.17 1.87
C LEU A 41 8.77 1.58 2.01
N THR A 42 9.33 1.38 3.20
CA THR A 42 10.77 1.60 3.41
C THR A 42 11.58 0.48 2.77
N SER A 43 12.86 0.75 2.44
CA SER A 43 13.75 -0.22 1.78
C SER A 43 13.93 -1.54 2.53
N ARG A 44 13.63 -1.57 3.84
CA ARG A 44 13.57 -2.79 4.66
C ARG A 44 12.62 -3.85 4.08
N PHE A 45 11.59 -3.42 3.35
CA PHE A 45 10.58 -4.29 2.75
C PHE A 45 10.84 -4.61 1.28
N ASN A 46 11.99 -4.19 0.72
CA ASN A 46 12.30 -4.41 -0.70
C ASN A 46 12.19 -5.88 -1.11
N TYR A 47 12.61 -6.81 -0.24
CA TYR A 47 12.46 -8.24 -0.53
C TYR A 47 11.00 -8.64 -0.79
N VAL A 48 10.06 -8.16 0.04
CA VAL A 48 8.62 -8.43 -0.12
C VAL A 48 8.08 -7.75 -1.37
N VAL A 49 8.48 -6.50 -1.63
CA VAL A 49 8.07 -5.75 -2.83
C VAL A 49 8.52 -6.51 -4.10
N CYS A 50 9.79 -6.93 -4.18
CA CYS A 50 10.31 -7.68 -5.31
C CYS A 50 9.57 -9.00 -5.52
N SER A 51 9.27 -9.76 -4.45
CA SER A 51 8.50 -11.01 -4.58
C SER A 51 7.08 -10.80 -5.10
N ILE A 52 6.42 -9.71 -4.72
CA ILE A 52 5.07 -9.38 -5.24
C ILE A 52 5.14 -8.97 -6.71
N GLU A 53 6.13 -8.15 -7.09
CA GLU A 53 6.35 -7.73 -8.47
C GLU A 53 6.68 -8.94 -9.38
N GLU A 54 7.52 -9.85 -8.92
CA GLU A 54 7.89 -11.08 -9.64
C GLU A 54 6.72 -12.05 -9.79
N SER A 55 5.86 -12.16 -8.77
CA SER A 55 4.67 -13.03 -8.80
C SER A 55 3.57 -12.50 -9.73
N ASN A 56 3.63 -11.22 -10.14
CA ASN A 56 2.59 -10.53 -10.91
C ASN A 56 1.17 -10.66 -10.32
N ASP A 57 1.09 -10.88 -8.99
CA ASP A 57 -0.17 -11.03 -8.27
C ASP A 57 -0.24 -10.02 -7.14
N ALA A 58 -1.04 -8.98 -7.37
CA ALA A 58 -1.32 -7.92 -6.41
C ALA A 58 -2.66 -8.15 -5.67
N THR A 59 -3.32 -9.30 -5.86
CA THR A 59 -4.69 -9.54 -5.37
C THR A 59 -4.75 -9.99 -3.92
N THR A 60 -3.64 -10.43 -3.33
CA THR A 60 -3.59 -11.04 -1.98
C THR A 60 -3.22 -10.06 -0.86
N MET A 61 -3.27 -8.75 -1.11
CA MET A 61 -3.07 -7.74 -0.07
C MET A 61 -4.33 -7.58 0.78
N THR A 62 -4.42 -8.37 1.87
CA THR A 62 -5.53 -8.35 2.83
C THR A 62 -5.23 -7.41 3.99
#